data_AF-A0A9E6P5A0-F1
#
_entry.id   AF-A0A9E6P5A0-F1
#
_cell.length_a   1.000
_cell.length_b   1.000
_cell.length_c   1.000
_cell.angle_alpha   90.00
_cell.angle_beta   90.00
_cell.angle_gamma   90.00
#
_symmetry.space_group_name_H-M   'P 1'
#
loop_
_entity.id
_entity.type
_entity.pdbx_description
1 polymer ?
#
loop_
_entity_poly.entity_id
_entity_poly.type
_entity_poly.pdbx_seq_one_letter_code
_entity_poly.pdbx_strand_id
1 'polypeptide(L)'
;MRTFYVIARKDMEPNLPHSSNWPKVIGYSFKDNYFYLSEGKGHGFVANDMHESKAKRPEWLEIFTALDSTWFLNMIDNTNFTSEKDFLDKLTAHTEKVDIITF
;
A
#
# COMPACT_ATOMS: atom_id res chain seq x y z
N MET A 1 9.34 -14.55 5.20
CA MET A 1 9.71 -13.15 4.99
C MET A 1 9.00 -12.68 3.73
N ARG A 2 8.10 -11.69 3.82
CA ARG A 2 7.41 -11.12 2.64
C ARG A 2 7.99 -9.75 2.33
N THR A 3 8.10 -9.44 1.04
CA THR A 3 8.56 -8.15 0.54
C THR A 3 7.35 -7.34 0.11
N PHE A 4 7.19 -6.15 0.64
CA PHE A 4 6.13 -5.22 0.25
C PHE A 4 6.73 -3.98 -0.39
N TYR A 5 6.32 -3.70 -1.62
CA TYR A 5 6.63 -2.46 -2.32
C TYR A 5 5.66 -1.37 -1.88
N VAL A 6 6.17 -0.26 -1.38
CA VAL A 6 5.35 0.86 -0.90
C VAL A 6 4.68 1.53 -2.10
N ILE A 7 3.36 1.53 -2.10
CA ILE A 7 2.52 2.14 -3.13
C ILE A 7 2.24 3.59 -2.77
N ALA A 8 1.86 3.81 -1.52
CA ALA A 8 1.62 5.14 -0.99
C ALA A 8 1.91 5.18 0.50
N ARG A 9 2.46 6.30 0.94
CA ARG A 9 2.67 6.62 2.35
C ARG A 9 2.39 8.09 2.55
N LYS A 10 1.60 8.41 3.56
CA LYS A 10 1.41 9.79 4.00
C LYS A 10 1.42 9.84 5.50
N ASP A 11 2.37 10.60 6.04
CA ASP A 11 2.27 11.06 7.43
C ASP A 11 1.47 12.36 7.40
N MET A 12 0.20 12.27 7.81
CA MET A 12 -0.75 13.38 7.71
C MET A 12 -0.45 14.47 8.75
N GLU A 13 0.13 14.11 9.90
CA GLU A 13 0.50 15.05 10.96
C GLU A 13 1.81 14.63 11.64
N PRO A 14 2.97 14.78 10.94
CA PRO A 14 4.25 14.27 11.42
C PRO A 14 4.68 14.86 12.76
N ASN A 15 4.31 16.12 13.00
CA ASN A 15 4.66 16.87 14.21
C ASN A 15 3.74 16.61 15.41
N LEU A 16 2.65 15.84 15.23
CA LEU A 16 1.74 15.51 16.32
C LEU A 16 1.89 14.03 16.71
N PRO A 17 2.25 13.73 17.97
CA PRO A 17 2.43 12.35 18.44
C PRO A 17 1.09 11.61 18.62
N HIS A 18 -0.03 12.33 18.81
CA HIS A 18 -1.36 11.77 19.08
C HIS A 18 -2.44 12.32 18.14
N SER A 19 -2.07 12.61 16.90
CA SER A 19 -3.03 13.02 15.87
C SER A 19 -4.10 11.93 15.67
N SER A 20 -5.36 12.36 15.49
CA SER A 20 -6.42 11.48 15.00
C SER A 20 -6.21 11.08 13.54
N ASN A 21 -5.44 11.85 12.76
CA ASN A 21 -5.00 11.56 11.40
C ASN A 21 -3.66 10.83 11.42
N TRP A 22 -3.71 9.56 11.75
CA TRP A 22 -2.55 8.70 11.81
C TRP A 22 -1.85 8.54 10.45
N PRO A 23 -0.52 8.30 10.43
CA PRO A 23 0.19 7.97 9.20
C PRO A 23 -0.39 6.69 8.60
N LYS A 24 -0.54 6.69 7.28
CA LYS A 24 -1.07 5.56 6.51
C LYS A 24 -0.02 5.07 5.53
N VAL A 25 0.08 3.74 5.40
CA VAL A 25 0.97 3.07 4.46
C VAL A 25 0.21 1.97 3.74
N ILE A 26 0.37 1.93 2.42
CA ILE A 26 -0.04 0.81 1.56
C ILE A 26 1.23 0.22 0.97
N GLY A 27 1.43 -1.07 1.23
CA GLY A 27 2.43 -1.90 0.57
C GLY A 27 1.79 -3.03 -0.22
N TYR A 28 2.45 -3.50 -1.26
CA TYR A 28 1.99 -4.64 -2.06
C TYR A 28 3.12 -5.66 -2.28
N SER A 29 2.86 -6.93 -1.95
CA SER A 29 3.72 -8.06 -2.32
C SER A 29 3.28 -8.60 -3.65
N PHE A 30 4.07 -8.35 -4.69
CA PHE A 30 3.85 -8.89 -6.03
C PHE A 30 3.90 -10.42 -6.05
N LYS A 31 4.81 -11.01 -5.28
CA LYS A 31 5.00 -12.46 -5.26
C LYS A 31 3.85 -13.21 -4.59
N ASP A 32 3.27 -12.62 -3.53
CA ASP A 32 2.25 -13.28 -2.73
C ASP A 32 0.82 -12.83 -3.07
N ASN A 33 0.65 -11.72 -3.80
CA ASN A 33 -0.61 -11.03 -4.02
C ASN A 33 -1.27 -10.58 -2.70
N TYR A 34 -0.46 -9.97 -1.83
CA TYR A 34 -0.90 -9.45 -0.54
C TYR A 34 -0.67 -7.96 -0.45
N PHE A 35 -1.63 -7.26 0.14
CA PHE A 35 -1.47 -5.92 0.65
C PHE A 35 -0.97 -5.94 2.09
N TYR A 36 -0.13 -4.96 2.38
CA TYR A 36 0.19 -4.52 3.73
C TYR A 36 -0.49 -3.17 3.93
N LEU A 37 -1.49 -3.11 4.81
CA LEU A 37 -2.18 -1.87 5.15
C LEU A 37 -1.87 -1.54 6.60
N SER A 38 -1.36 -0.34 6.83
CA SER A 38 -1.12 0.19 8.17
C SER A 38 -1.69 1.59 8.27
N GLU A 39 -2.42 1.81 9.37
CA GLU A 39 -2.72 3.11 9.92
C GLU A 39 -2.04 3.15 11.29
N GLY A 40 -1.52 4.28 11.77
CA GLY A 40 -1.00 4.42 13.14
C GLY A 40 0.52 4.54 13.30
N LYS A 41 0.95 5.21 14.39
CA LYS A 41 2.32 5.14 14.92
C LYS A 41 2.42 3.97 15.93
N GLY A 42 2.12 2.76 15.46
CA GLY A 42 2.32 1.52 16.24
C GLY A 42 1.24 1.15 17.26
N HIS A 43 0.09 1.86 17.36
CA HIS A 43 -0.95 1.51 18.36
C HIS A 43 -2.42 1.58 17.93
N GLY A 44 -2.74 1.84 16.67
CA GLY A 44 -4.13 1.85 16.19
C GLY A 44 -4.20 1.25 14.80
N PHE A 45 -4.97 0.17 14.63
CA PHE A 45 -5.03 -0.75 13.49
C PHE A 45 -3.81 -1.68 13.33
N VAL A 46 -4.08 -2.96 13.64
CA VAL A 46 -3.23 -4.11 13.32
C VAL A 46 -2.84 -3.99 11.85
N ALA A 47 -1.55 -3.94 11.57
CA ALA A 47 -1.06 -4.07 10.21
C ALA A 47 -1.60 -5.40 9.66
N ASN A 48 -2.55 -5.31 8.72
CA ASN A 48 -3.19 -6.50 8.17
C ASN A 48 -2.47 -6.85 6.88
N ASP A 49 -1.82 -8.01 6.89
CA ASP A 49 -1.46 -8.68 5.65
C ASP A 49 -2.74 -9.30 5.07
N MET A 50 -3.15 -8.78 3.92
CA MET A 50 -4.44 -9.12 3.34
C MET A 50 -4.29 -9.50 1.88
N HIS A 51 -4.84 -10.66 1.50
CA HIS A 51 -4.87 -11.06 0.09
C HIS A 51 -5.62 -10.03 -0.77
N GLU A 52 -5.14 -9.81 -2.00
CA GLU A 52 -5.65 -8.81 -2.95
C GLU A 52 -7.18 -8.83 -3.09
N SER A 53 -7.80 -10.01 -3.14
CA SER A 53 -9.25 -10.19 -3.25
C SER A 53 -10.06 -9.57 -2.10
N LYS A 54 -9.45 -9.37 -0.92
CA LYS A 54 -10.10 -8.73 0.22
C LYS A 54 -9.83 -7.22 0.29
N ALA A 55 -8.77 -6.73 -0.36
CA ALA A 55 -8.40 -5.31 -0.36
C ALA A 55 -9.39 -4.42 -1.11
N LYS A 56 -10.23 -5.00 -1.98
CA LYS A 56 -11.28 -4.30 -2.74
C LYS A 56 -12.58 -4.12 -1.96
N ARG A 57 -12.65 -4.60 -0.72
CA ARG A 57 -13.87 -4.42 0.08
C ARG A 57 -14.02 -2.95 0.49
N PRO A 58 -15.26 -2.44 0.63
CA PRO A 58 -15.52 -1.03 0.89
C PRO A 58 -14.74 -0.47 2.10
N GLU A 59 -14.57 -1.26 3.17
CA GLU A 59 -13.87 -0.84 4.38
C GLU A 59 -12.39 -0.48 4.14
N TRP A 60 -11.76 -1.02 3.09
CA TRP A 60 -10.36 -0.78 2.77
C TRP A 60 -10.18 0.30 1.71
N LEU A 61 -11.19 0.52 0.86
CA LEU A 61 -11.15 1.57 -0.18
C LEU A 61 -10.98 2.97 0.41
N GLU A 62 -11.40 3.19 1.66
CA GLU A 62 -11.17 4.45 2.38
C GLU A 62 -9.68 4.77 2.52
N ILE A 63 -8.83 3.77 2.81
CA ILE A 63 -7.38 3.97 2.94
C ILE A 63 -6.75 4.30 1.58
N PHE A 64 -7.13 3.59 0.52
CA PHE A 64 -6.65 3.89 -0.84
C PHE A 64 -7.09 5.28 -1.30
N THR A 65 -8.30 5.71 -0.95
CA THR A 65 -8.81 7.04 -1.29
C THR A 65 -8.09 8.12 -0.49
N ALA A 66 -7.87 7.91 0.82
CA ALA A 66 -7.16 8.86 1.68
C ALA A 66 -5.70 9.10 1.27
N LEU A 67 -5.10 8.11 0.59
CA LEU A 67 -3.74 8.16 0.07
C LEU A 67 -3.65 8.46 -1.44
N ASP A 68 -4.79 8.78 -2.08
CA ASP A 68 -4.88 9.02 -3.54
C ASP A 68 -4.23 7.92 -4.37
N SER A 69 -4.45 6.66 -3.96
CA SER A 69 -3.77 5.48 -4.50
C SER A 69 -4.74 4.45 -5.09
N THR A 70 -5.96 4.84 -5.42
CA THR A 70 -6.96 3.98 -6.08
C THR A 70 -6.53 3.56 -7.48
N TRP A 71 -5.65 4.34 -8.12
CA TRP A 71 -5.02 4.02 -9.41
C TRP A 71 -4.28 2.67 -9.35
N PHE A 72 -3.73 2.29 -8.20
CA PHE A 72 -2.98 1.03 -8.06
C PHE A 72 -3.91 -0.18 -8.19
N LEU A 73 -5.12 -0.12 -7.63
CA LEU A 73 -6.13 -1.17 -7.77
C LEU A 73 -6.52 -1.34 -9.25
N ASN A 74 -6.65 -0.23 -9.97
CA ASN A 74 -6.91 -0.27 -11.42
C ASN A 74 -5.73 -0.85 -12.20
N MET A 75 -4.49 -0.54 -11.79
CA MET A 75 -3.28 -1.04 -12.44
C MET A 75 -3.18 -2.57 -12.30
N ILE A 76 -3.37 -3.12 -11.11
CA ILE A 76 -3.29 -4.59 -10.89
C ILE A 76 -4.42 -5.35 -11.60
N ASP A 77 -5.61 -4.75 -11.72
CA ASP A 77 -6.77 -5.41 -12.36
C ASP A 77 -6.67 -5.46 -13.88
N ASN A 78 -6.00 -4.48 -14.48
CA ASN A 78 -5.98 -4.31 -15.93
C ASN A 78 -4.60 -4.56 -16.55
N THR A 79 -3.60 -4.91 -15.75
CA THR A 79 -2.25 -5.16 -16.24
C THR A 79 -1.87 -6.62 -16.02
N ASN A 80 -1.60 -7.32 -17.12
CA ASN A 80 -0.93 -8.61 -17.07
C ASN A 80 0.58 -8.40 -16.95
N PHE A 81 1.08 -8.39 -15.71
CA PHE A 81 2.52 -8.31 -15.47
C PHE A 81 3.21 -9.59 -15.92
N THR A 82 4.27 -9.44 -16.69
CA THR A 82 5.06 -10.58 -17.21
C THR A 82 6.19 -11.00 -16.28
N SER A 83 6.57 -10.13 -15.34
CA SER A 83 7.60 -10.37 -14.33
C SER A 83 7.50 -9.35 -13.20
N GLU A 84 8.20 -9.61 -12.09
CA GLU A 84 8.34 -8.63 -11.00
C GLU A 84 9.07 -7.37 -11.45
N LYS A 85 10.01 -7.49 -12.41
CA LYS A 85 10.68 -6.33 -13.01
C LYS A 85 9.71 -5.44 -13.79
N ASP A 86 8.84 -6.04 -14.61
CA ASP A 86 7.79 -5.32 -15.36
C ASP A 86 6.81 -4.60 -14.42
N PHE A 87 6.43 -5.26 -13.31
CA PHE A 87 5.67 -4.63 -12.24
C PHE A 87 6.39 -3.41 -11.64
N LEU A 88 7.67 -3.55 -11.28
CA LEU A 88 8.45 -2.47 -10.69
C LEU A 88 8.68 -1.30 -11.66
N ASP A 89 8.93 -1.57 -12.93
CA ASP A 89 9.11 -0.55 -13.95
C ASP A 89 7.82 0.30 -14.09
N LYS A 90 6.64 -0.33 -14.08
CA LYS A 90 5.33 0.35 -14.13
C LYS A 90 4.99 1.10 -12.83
N LEU A 91 5.32 0.51 -11.68
CA LEU A 91 5.12 1.14 -10.38
C LEU A 91 5.98 2.39 -10.24
N THR A 92 7.27 2.31 -10.61
CA THR A 92 8.22 3.43 -10.57
C THR A 92 7.78 4.57 -11.47
N ALA A 93 7.16 4.27 -12.61
CA ALA A 93 6.58 5.30 -13.50
C ALA A 93 5.44 6.10 -12.84
N HIS A 94 4.80 5.58 -11.79
CA HIS A 94 3.74 6.28 -11.04
C HIS A 94 4.23 6.93 -9.74
N THR A 95 5.19 6.33 -9.04
CA THR A 95 5.58 6.78 -7.69
C THR A 95 6.92 7.51 -7.62
N GLU A 96 7.61 7.69 -8.76
CA GLU A 96 8.99 8.24 -8.93
C GLU A 96 10.10 7.42 -8.23
N LYS A 97 9.82 6.87 -7.06
CA LYS A 97 10.67 5.97 -6.26
C LYS A 97 9.81 4.90 -5.61
N VAL A 98 10.35 3.69 -5.50
CA VAL A 98 9.70 2.57 -4.82
C VAL A 98 10.50 2.23 -3.57
N ASP A 99 9.89 2.43 -2.40
CA ASP A 99 10.45 1.97 -1.13
C ASP A 99 10.00 0.52 -0.84
N ILE A 100 10.75 -0.19 0.01
CA ILE A 100 10.50 -1.59 0.33
C ILE A 100 10.36 -1.77 1.84
N ILE A 101 9.37 -2.56 2.26
CA ILE A 101 9.17 -3.02 3.63
C ILE A 101 9.37 -4.54 3.66
N THR A 102 10.21 -5.03 4.57
CA THR A 102 10.49 -6.46 4.76
C THR A 102 10.24 -6.86 6.21
N PHE A 103 9.51 -7.96 6.41
CA PHE A 103 9.24 -8.58 7.72
C PHE A 103 9.78 -10.00 7.77
#